data_AF-A0A5P9IT95-F1
#
_entry.id   AF-A0A5P9IT95-F1
#
_cell.length_a   1.000
_cell.length_b   1.000
_cell.length_c   1.000
_cell.angle_alpha   90.00
_cell.angle_beta   90.00
_cell.angle_gamma   90.00
#
_symmetry.space_group_name_H-M   'P 1'
#
loop_
_entity.id
_entity.type
_entity.pdbx_description
1 polymer ?
#
loop_
_entity_poly.entity_id
_entity_poly.type
_entity_poly.pdbx_seq_one_letter_code
_entity_poly.pdbx_strand_id
1 'polypeptide(L)'
;MENLANNNRVNAHTADATARAILELIFAQRRLLPIEQDVAFDEQIAGHYEKVLDFVHRQQPINMVLPAFPAKSPNRNKTLGYLPDKGEFFAFERLVQLCQQIEEVYEPGAKVTICSDGRVFADIIHVSDAHVSEYVNGLRRFANQHYPDYFDFFNLEDVYDKVNDFAVLREELMIEYGETLKSLRQRIKTEKEASTMYKGITRFMLEDFSGIEKFSQHSRTALQKVAKTAAYRVIQRSNAWGRLLKQELPQALRLSIHPQYLVSEKIGISLVSQNDVWTTPWHSVLVKDGDEHSLMPREQAEQLGCVLVFINGQASHYERMHREPQL
;
A
#
# COMPACT_ATOMS: atom_id res chain seq x y z
N MET A 1 14.18 47.06 -8.79
CA MET A 1 14.88 45.84 -8.34
C MET A 1 14.41 45.40 -6.96
N GLU A 2 14.15 46.30 -5.99
CA GLU A 2 13.60 45.94 -4.67
C GLU A 2 12.23 45.23 -4.70
N ASN A 3 11.27 45.66 -5.53
CA ASN A 3 9.94 45.00 -5.62
C ASN A 3 10.00 43.57 -6.18
N LEU A 4 10.94 43.26 -7.07
CA LEU A 4 11.16 41.90 -7.59
C LEU A 4 11.82 41.01 -6.53
N ALA A 5 12.79 41.55 -5.78
CA ALA A 5 13.43 40.84 -4.69
C ALA A 5 12.48 40.57 -3.52
N ASN A 6 11.57 41.52 -3.23
CA ASN A 6 10.59 41.38 -2.16
C ASN A 6 9.47 40.39 -2.54
N ASN A 7 8.96 40.44 -3.78
CA ASN A 7 8.00 39.44 -4.27
C ASN A 7 8.60 38.03 -4.32
N ASN A 8 9.87 37.89 -4.73
CA ASN A 8 10.54 36.59 -4.73
C ASN A 8 10.75 36.05 -3.31
N ARG A 9 11.02 36.91 -2.32
CA ARG A 9 11.13 36.50 -0.91
C ARG A 9 9.79 36.11 -0.30
N VAL A 10 8.72 36.86 -0.59
CA VAL A 10 7.37 36.53 -0.13
C VAL A 10 6.88 35.21 -0.76
N ASN A 11 7.07 35.04 -2.08
CA ASN A 11 6.73 33.78 -2.76
C ASN A 11 7.54 32.58 -2.27
N ALA A 12 8.82 32.76 -1.98
CA ALA A 12 9.66 31.70 -1.42
C ALA A 12 9.18 31.32 -0.01
N HIS A 13 8.87 32.30 0.84
CA HIS A 13 8.35 32.04 2.18
C HIS A 13 6.98 31.35 2.16
N THR A 14 6.10 31.71 1.22
CA THR A 14 4.81 31.03 1.07
C THR A 14 4.98 29.61 0.55
N ALA A 15 5.89 29.36 -0.39
CA ALA A 15 6.15 28.01 -0.90
C ALA A 15 6.72 27.09 0.19
N ASP A 16 7.65 27.59 1.01
CA ASP A 16 8.22 26.89 2.17
C ASP A 16 7.12 26.47 3.16
N ALA A 17 6.25 27.42 3.52
CA ALA A 17 5.15 27.18 4.45
C ALA A 17 4.13 26.17 3.89
N THR A 18 3.78 26.28 2.61
CA THR A 18 2.88 25.33 1.94
C THR A 18 3.49 23.93 1.88
N ALA A 19 4.77 23.79 1.48
CA ALA A 19 5.42 22.49 1.42
C ALA A 19 5.47 21.79 2.78
N ARG A 20 5.73 22.54 3.85
CA ARG A 20 5.68 22.04 5.23
C ARG A 20 4.28 21.61 5.64
N ALA A 21 3.26 22.42 5.37
CA ALA A 21 1.86 22.08 5.68
C ALA A 21 1.40 20.79 4.96
N ILE A 22 1.77 20.63 3.67
CA ILE A 22 1.49 19.40 2.91
C ILE A 22 2.15 18.19 3.60
N LEU A 23 3.42 18.32 4.00
CA LEU A 23 4.15 17.23 4.65
C LEU A 23 3.57 16.91 6.03
N GLU A 24 3.12 17.89 6.80
CA GLU A 24 2.43 17.67 8.07
C GLU A 24 1.16 16.84 7.88
N LEU A 25 0.33 17.17 6.88
CA LEU A 25 -0.88 16.40 6.56
C LEU A 25 -0.57 14.95 6.19
N ILE A 26 0.42 14.74 5.32
CA ILE A 26 0.86 13.39 4.92
C ILE A 26 1.43 12.63 6.13
N PHE A 27 2.26 13.30 6.93
CA PHE A 27 2.97 12.68 8.06
C PHE A 27 2.04 12.34 9.23
N ALA A 28 0.91 13.05 9.36
CA ALA A 28 -0.16 12.75 10.31
C ALA A 28 -0.86 11.41 10.02
N GLN A 29 -0.74 10.88 8.79
CA GLN A 29 -1.31 9.58 8.41
C GLN A 29 -0.33 8.41 8.60
N ARG A 30 0.86 8.65 9.19
CA ARG A 30 1.94 7.67 9.17
C ARG A 30 1.69 6.42 10.00
N ARG A 31 2.16 5.29 9.46
CA ARG A 31 2.44 4.07 10.20
C ARG A 31 3.93 4.02 10.53
N LEU A 32 4.25 4.06 11.81
CA LEU A 32 5.62 4.03 12.29
C LEU A 32 5.95 2.70 12.96
N LEU A 33 7.20 2.24 12.79
CA LEU A 33 7.79 1.25 13.67
C LEU A 33 7.98 1.85 15.08
N PRO A 34 8.19 1.02 16.12
CA PRO A 34 8.47 1.53 17.46
C PRO A 34 9.59 2.57 17.43
N ILE A 35 9.31 3.75 18.00
CA ILE A 35 10.24 4.88 18.01
C ILE A 35 11.31 4.59 19.06
N GLU A 36 12.53 4.33 18.59
CA GLU A 36 13.70 4.11 19.45
C GLU A 36 14.31 5.45 19.91
N GLN A 37 14.22 6.49 19.07
CA GLN A 37 14.72 7.84 19.33
C GLN A 37 13.79 8.87 18.68
N ASP A 38 13.46 9.94 19.41
CA ASP A 38 12.71 11.07 18.87
C ASP A 38 13.64 11.98 18.05
N VAL A 39 13.10 12.52 16.96
CA VAL A 39 13.84 13.27 15.93
C VAL A 39 13.04 14.52 15.59
N ALA A 40 13.69 15.66 15.43
CA ALA A 40 13.00 16.91 15.08
C ALA A 40 12.25 16.77 13.73
N PHE A 41 11.09 17.40 13.60
CA PHE A 41 10.23 17.24 12.40
C PHE A 41 10.98 17.53 11.09
N ASP A 42 11.84 18.55 11.06
CA ASP A 42 12.66 18.92 9.90
C ASP A 42 13.58 17.78 9.44
N GLU A 43 14.17 17.03 10.37
CA GLU A 43 14.98 15.85 10.06
C GLU A 43 14.12 14.69 9.54
N GLN A 44 12.87 14.57 10.02
CA GLN A 44 11.93 13.54 9.54
C GLN A 44 11.51 13.78 8.08
N ILE A 45 11.29 15.04 7.70
CA ILE A 45 10.81 15.40 6.36
C ILE A 45 11.93 15.65 5.35
N ALA A 46 13.20 15.70 5.78
CA ALA A 46 14.33 16.10 4.94
C ALA A 46 14.42 15.34 3.60
N GLY A 47 14.11 14.03 3.60
CA GLY A 47 14.12 13.21 2.38
C GLY A 47 12.96 13.47 1.39
N HIS A 48 12.00 14.31 1.77
CA HIS A 48 10.78 14.57 1.02
C HIS A 48 10.57 16.05 0.69
N TYR A 49 11.14 16.93 1.52
CA TYR A 49 10.95 18.37 1.45
C TYR A 49 11.18 18.96 0.06
N GLU A 50 12.36 18.71 -0.53
CA GLU A 50 12.73 19.24 -1.84
C GLU A 50 11.78 18.78 -2.96
N LYS A 51 11.26 17.55 -2.86
CA LYS A 51 10.30 17.03 -3.85
C LYS A 51 8.98 17.80 -3.78
N VAL A 52 8.46 18.02 -2.56
CA VAL A 52 7.22 18.77 -2.37
C VAL A 52 7.39 20.22 -2.78
N LEU A 53 8.52 20.83 -2.42
CA LEU A 53 8.83 22.20 -2.79
C LEU A 53 8.92 22.38 -4.32
N ASP A 54 9.50 21.42 -5.04
CA ASP A 54 9.54 21.43 -6.52
C ASP A 54 8.13 21.37 -7.13
N PHE A 55 7.23 20.52 -6.63
CA PHE A 55 5.82 20.53 -7.07
C PHE A 55 5.13 21.87 -6.78
N VAL A 56 5.32 22.41 -5.58
CA VAL A 56 4.74 23.71 -5.17
C VAL A 56 5.23 24.82 -6.10
N HIS A 57 6.53 24.89 -6.39
CA HIS A 57 7.07 25.88 -7.33
C HIS A 57 6.53 25.73 -8.76
N ARG A 58 6.27 24.50 -9.20
CA ARG A 58 5.72 24.21 -10.53
C ARG A 58 4.20 24.34 -10.61
N GLN A 59 3.51 24.56 -9.48
CA GLN A 59 2.05 24.59 -9.40
C GLN A 59 1.43 23.31 -9.99
N GLN A 60 2.00 22.16 -9.63
CA GLN A 60 1.56 20.84 -10.07
C GLN A 60 1.01 20.03 -8.90
N PRO A 61 -0.03 19.20 -9.12
CA PRO A 61 -0.53 18.31 -8.08
C PRO A 61 0.61 17.46 -7.49
N ILE A 62 0.64 17.31 -6.16
CA ILE A 62 1.61 16.45 -5.50
C ILE A 62 1.34 15.00 -5.95
N ASN A 63 2.32 14.38 -6.60
CA ASN A 63 2.20 12.97 -7.00
C ASN A 63 2.72 12.05 -5.89
N MET A 64 1.84 11.22 -5.35
CA MET A 64 2.16 10.19 -4.38
C MET A 64 2.05 8.81 -5.02
N VAL A 65 3.09 7.99 -4.94
CA VAL A 65 3.11 6.63 -5.50
C VAL A 65 2.98 5.57 -4.42
N LEU A 66 2.03 4.65 -4.57
CA LEU A 66 1.72 3.64 -3.57
C LEU A 66 1.73 2.23 -4.17
N PRO A 67 2.78 1.40 -3.91
CA PRO A 67 2.76 -0.02 -4.20
C PRO A 67 1.83 -0.71 -3.21
N ALA A 68 0.70 -1.18 -3.72
CA ALA A 68 -0.38 -1.71 -2.92
C ALA A 68 -1.40 -2.36 -3.84
N PHE A 69 -2.40 -3.01 -3.22
CA PHE A 69 -3.54 -3.58 -3.92
C PHE A 69 -3.11 -4.59 -5.03
N PRO A 70 -2.35 -5.65 -4.69
CA PRO A 70 -1.91 -6.65 -5.66
C PRO A 70 -3.09 -7.49 -6.17
N ALA A 71 -3.78 -8.13 -5.23
CA ALA A 71 -4.94 -9.00 -5.40
C ALA A 71 -5.43 -9.40 -4.00
N LYS A 72 -6.70 -9.81 -3.86
CA LYS A 72 -7.16 -10.47 -2.64
C LYS A 72 -6.36 -11.75 -2.38
N SER A 73 -6.01 -11.97 -1.12
CA SER A 73 -5.43 -13.22 -0.61
C SER A 73 -6.24 -14.42 -1.10
N PRO A 74 -5.59 -15.51 -1.54
CA PRO A 74 -6.28 -16.74 -1.92
C PRO A 74 -6.87 -17.49 -0.71
N ASN A 75 -6.51 -17.12 0.52
CA ASN A 75 -7.08 -17.71 1.73
C ASN A 75 -8.49 -17.15 2.00
N ARG A 76 -9.52 -17.99 1.81
CA ARG A 76 -10.93 -17.62 2.02
C ARG A 76 -11.35 -17.54 3.49
N ASN A 77 -10.50 -17.93 4.44
CA ASN A 77 -10.67 -17.61 5.86
C ASN A 77 -10.27 -16.16 6.16
N LYS A 78 -9.56 -15.49 5.24
CA LYS A 78 -9.13 -14.10 5.39
C LYS A 78 -10.02 -13.14 4.61
N THR A 79 -10.49 -13.53 3.42
CA THR A 79 -11.19 -12.65 2.47
C THR A 79 -12.54 -13.20 2.03
N LEU A 80 -13.45 -12.33 1.59
CA LEU A 80 -14.78 -12.71 1.08
C LEU A 80 -14.74 -13.36 -0.30
N GLY A 81 -13.75 -13.00 -1.11
CA GLY A 81 -13.63 -13.46 -2.49
C GLY A 81 -12.30 -13.01 -3.10
N TYR A 82 -12.23 -13.00 -4.43
CA TYR A 82 -11.03 -12.55 -5.15
C TYR A 82 -11.14 -11.11 -5.68
N LEU A 83 -12.34 -10.53 -5.69
CA LEU A 83 -12.60 -9.15 -6.11
C LEU A 83 -12.42 -8.17 -4.93
N PRO A 84 -12.19 -6.87 -5.20
CA PRO A 84 -12.19 -5.84 -4.18
C PRO A 84 -13.56 -5.76 -3.50
N ASP A 85 -13.55 -5.47 -2.21
CA ASP A 85 -14.74 -5.27 -1.40
C ASP A 85 -14.64 -3.94 -0.63
N LYS A 86 -15.51 -3.71 0.37
CA LYS A 86 -15.55 -2.41 1.07
C LYS A 86 -14.23 -2.05 1.74
N GLY A 87 -13.38 -3.03 2.06
CA GLY A 87 -12.07 -2.74 2.63
C GLY A 87 -11.19 -1.93 1.69
N GLU A 88 -11.12 -2.31 0.41
CA GLU A 88 -10.36 -1.55 -0.58
C GLU A 88 -10.99 -0.20 -0.88
N PHE A 89 -12.32 -0.15 -1.01
CA PHE A 89 -13.04 1.08 -1.32
C PHE A 89 -12.92 2.12 -0.19
N PHE A 90 -12.99 1.68 1.06
CA PHE A 90 -12.74 2.54 2.21
C PHE A 90 -11.29 3.03 2.24
N ALA A 91 -10.32 2.20 1.85
CA ALA A 91 -8.94 2.65 1.71
C ALA A 91 -8.77 3.74 0.64
N PHE A 92 -9.50 3.65 -0.47
CA PHE A 92 -9.51 4.70 -1.49
C PHE A 92 -10.18 5.98 -0.95
N GLU A 93 -11.32 5.86 -0.27
CA GLU A 93 -11.99 6.99 0.41
C GLU A 93 -11.01 7.74 1.35
N ARG A 94 -10.21 7.01 2.13
CA ARG A 94 -9.19 7.57 3.04
C ARG A 94 -8.05 8.28 2.32
N LEU A 95 -7.57 7.72 1.20
CA LEU A 95 -6.55 8.36 0.37
C LEU A 95 -7.06 9.64 -0.29
N VAL A 96 -8.31 9.65 -0.75
CA VAL A 96 -8.98 10.84 -1.31
C VAL A 96 -9.12 11.92 -0.25
N GLN A 97 -9.54 11.57 0.98
CA GLN A 97 -9.61 12.53 2.09
C GLN A 97 -8.27 13.23 2.33
N LEU A 98 -7.15 12.50 2.29
CA LEU A 98 -5.82 13.11 2.40
C LEU A 98 -5.55 14.07 1.23
N CYS A 99 -5.90 13.68 -0.01
CA CYS A 99 -5.69 14.54 -1.17
C CYS A 99 -6.53 15.82 -1.08
N GLN A 100 -7.78 15.73 -0.63
CA GLN A 100 -8.67 16.87 -0.40
C GLN A 100 -8.14 17.80 0.70
N GLN A 101 -7.61 17.26 1.80
CA GLN A 101 -6.96 18.06 2.84
C GLN A 101 -5.73 18.81 2.30
N ILE A 102 -4.98 18.21 1.39
CA ILE A 102 -3.87 18.89 0.71
C ILE A 102 -4.39 20.01 -0.20
N GLU A 103 -5.48 19.76 -0.93
CA GLU A 103 -6.14 20.74 -1.82
C GLU A 103 -6.60 21.99 -1.06
N GLU A 104 -7.06 21.84 0.19
CA GLU A 104 -7.44 22.96 1.07
C GLU A 104 -6.27 23.92 1.37
N VAL A 105 -5.02 23.45 1.37
CA VAL A 105 -3.82 24.26 1.66
C VAL A 105 -2.96 24.55 0.42
N TYR A 106 -3.23 23.85 -0.69
CA TYR A 106 -2.49 23.92 -1.95
C TYR A 106 -3.42 23.59 -3.12
N GLU A 107 -3.87 24.61 -3.85
CA GLU A 107 -4.95 24.48 -4.84
C GLU A 107 -4.76 23.39 -5.91
N PRO A 108 -3.56 23.13 -6.47
CA PRO A 108 -3.36 21.99 -7.39
C PRO A 108 -3.59 20.62 -6.73
N GLY A 109 -3.64 20.54 -5.41
CA GLY A 109 -3.96 19.35 -4.65
C GLY A 109 -2.92 18.25 -4.75
N ALA A 110 -3.39 17.01 -4.68
CA ALA A 110 -2.57 15.82 -4.77
C ALA A 110 -3.30 14.68 -5.48
N LYS A 111 -2.52 13.74 -6.01
CA LYS A 111 -3.02 12.50 -6.61
C LYS A 111 -2.24 11.30 -6.07
N VAL A 112 -2.89 10.14 -6.09
CA VAL A 112 -2.26 8.87 -5.74
C VAL A 112 -2.17 7.98 -6.97
N THR A 113 -0.94 7.67 -7.40
CA THR A 113 -0.70 6.63 -8.39
C THR A 113 -0.62 5.27 -7.67
N ILE A 114 -1.62 4.42 -7.89
CA ILE A 114 -1.65 3.04 -7.39
C ILE A 114 -0.72 2.19 -8.26
N CYS A 115 0.42 1.80 -7.70
CA CYS A 115 1.41 0.97 -8.38
C CYS A 115 1.16 -0.52 -8.07
N SER A 116 0.10 -1.12 -8.62
CA SER A 116 -0.30 -2.48 -8.26
C SER A 116 0.83 -3.49 -8.52
N ASP A 117 1.20 -4.21 -7.48
CA ASP A 117 2.25 -5.22 -7.48
C ASP A 117 1.70 -6.65 -7.66
N GLY A 118 0.43 -6.78 -8.03
CA GLY A 118 -0.23 -8.08 -8.25
C GLY A 118 0.46 -8.87 -9.35
N ARG A 119 0.73 -8.21 -10.48
CA ARG A 119 1.41 -8.83 -11.62
C ARG A 119 2.82 -9.31 -11.29
N VAL A 120 3.49 -8.56 -10.41
CA VAL A 120 4.84 -8.85 -9.92
C VAL A 120 4.87 -10.13 -9.08
N PHE A 121 3.80 -10.45 -8.34
CA PHE A 121 3.80 -11.54 -7.36
C PHE A 121 2.90 -12.73 -7.66
N ALA A 122 1.99 -12.63 -8.65
CA ALA A 122 0.88 -13.57 -8.89
C ALA A 122 1.23 -15.06 -8.70
N ASP A 123 2.30 -15.53 -9.35
CA ASP A 123 2.83 -16.89 -9.28
C ASP A 123 3.35 -17.30 -7.88
N ILE A 124 3.98 -16.37 -7.14
CA ILE A 124 4.51 -16.60 -5.80
C ILE A 124 3.39 -16.66 -4.76
N ILE A 125 2.36 -15.81 -4.91
CA ILE A 125 1.23 -15.74 -3.97
C ILE A 125 0.07 -16.67 -4.37
N HIS A 126 0.24 -17.46 -5.44
CA HIS A 126 -0.75 -18.41 -5.95
C HIS A 126 -2.10 -17.77 -6.30
N VAL A 127 -2.05 -16.61 -6.94
CA VAL A 127 -3.20 -15.94 -7.55
C VAL A 127 -3.01 -15.98 -9.07
N SER A 128 -4.07 -16.28 -9.82
CA SER A 128 -3.99 -16.27 -11.28
C SER A 128 -3.84 -14.84 -11.81
N ASP A 129 -3.10 -14.70 -12.90
CA ASP A 129 -2.97 -13.42 -13.61
C ASP A 129 -4.34 -12.85 -14.07
N ALA A 130 -5.32 -13.73 -14.31
CA ALA A 130 -6.71 -13.32 -14.59
C ALA A 130 -7.37 -12.67 -13.37
N HIS A 131 -7.29 -13.28 -12.18
CA HIS A 131 -7.85 -12.69 -10.96
C HIS A 131 -7.16 -11.38 -10.58
N VAL A 132 -5.83 -11.27 -10.79
CA VAL A 132 -5.12 -9.98 -10.63
C VAL A 132 -5.75 -8.91 -11.53
N SER A 133 -5.98 -9.23 -12.81
CA SER A 133 -6.58 -8.30 -13.76
C SER A 133 -8.01 -7.90 -13.36
N GLU A 134 -8.84 -8.86 -12.99
CA GLU A 134 -10.22 -8.62 -12.54
C GLU A 134 -10.26 -7.75 -11.27
N TYR A 135 -9.34 -8.00 -10.34
CA TYR A 135 -9.21 -7.25 -9.11
C TYR A 135 -8.81 -5.78 -9.37
N VAL A 136 -7.73 -5.56 -10.11
CA VAL A 136 -7.26 -4.20 -10.45
C VAL A 136 -8.28 -3.45 -11.28
N ASN A 137 -8.95 -4.12 -12.22
CA ASN A 137 -10.04 -3.52 -13.00
C ASN A 137 -11.24 -3.14 -12.12
N GLY A 138 -11.53 -3.90 -11.07
CA GLY A 138 -12.53 -3.54 -10.07
C GLY A 138 -12.19 -2.23 -9.36
N LEU A 139 -10.94 -2.07 -8.93
CA LEU A 139 -10.44 -0.84 -8.31
C LEU A 139 -10.47 0.35 -9.26
N ARG A 140 -10.00 0.18 -10.50
CA ARG A 140 -10.03 1.22 -11.53
C ARG A 140 -11.46 1.69 -11.81
N ARG A 141 -12.42 0.77 -11.92
CA ARG A 141 -13.83 1.13 -12.12
C ARG A 141 -14.37 1.96 -10.95
N PHE A 142 -14.11 1.53 -9.72
CA PHE A 142 -14.55 2.27 -8.54
C PHE A 142 -13.91 3.67 -8.48
N ALA A 143 -12.60 3.77 -8.66
CA ALA A 143 -11.88 5.05 -8.69
C ALA A 143 -12.42 5.98 -9.77
N ASN A 144 -12.58 5.51 -11.02
CA ASN A 144 -13.08 6.34 -12.11
C ASN A 144 -14.53 6.79 -11.91
N GLN A 145 -15.36 5.96 -11.26
CA GLN A 145 -16.76 6.28 -11.03
C GLN A 145 -16.94 7.28 -9.88
N HIS A 146 -16.14 7.17 -8.82
CA HIS A 146 -16.34 7.94 -7.59
C HIS A 146 -15.33 9.08 -7.38
N TYR A 147 -14.12 8.94 -7.93
CA TYR A 147 -12.95 9.79 -7.67
C TYR A 147 -12.06 9.97 -8.93
N PRO A 148 -12.62 10.37 -10.09
CA PRO A 148 -11.91 10.36 -11.38
C PRO A 148 -10.61 11.18 -11.41
N ASP A 149 -10.48 12.19 -10.55
CA ASP A 149 -9.35 13.11 -10.57
C ASP A 149 -8.22 12.76 -9.57
N TYR A 150 -8.46 11.83 -8.65
CA TYR A 150 -7.55 11.57 -7.51
C TYR A 150 -6.63 10.36 -7.70
N PHE A 151 -6.91 9.48 -8.66
CA PHE A 151 -6.15 8.24 -8.83
C PHE A 151 -5.63 8.05 -10.24
N ASP A 152 -4.35 7.72 -10.31
CA ASP A 152 -3.73 7.09 -11.46
C ASP A 152 -3.38 5.63 -11.12
N PHE A 153 -3.10 4.82 -12.13
CA PHE A 153 -2.71 3.44 -11.94
C PHE A 153 -1.52 3.10 -12.83
N PHE A 154 -0.54 2.41 -12.25
CA PHE A 154 0.69 2.02 -12.93
C PHE A 154 1.00 0.55 -12.62
N ASN A 155 0.91 -0.29 -13.63
CA ASN A 155 1.10 -1.73 -13.55
C ASN A 155 2.38 -2.15 -14.27
N LEU A 156 2.81 -3.39 -14.05
CA LEU A 156 4.00 -3.93 -14.70
C LEU A 156 3.85 -3.97 -16.24
N GLU A 157 2.67 -4.30 -16.72
CA GLU A 157 2.33 -4.30 -18.15
C GLU A 157 2.36 -2.92 -18.81
N ASP A 158 2.30 -1.83 -18.04
CA ASP A 158 2.39 -0.46 -18.58
C ASP A 158 3.84 -0.08 -18.96
N VAL A 159 4.84 -0.80 -18.42
CA VAL A 159 6.28 -0.59 -18.69
C VAL A 159 6.73 -1.37 -19.92
N TYR A 160 6.26 -2.59 -20.04
CA TYR A 160 6.68 -3.56 -21.05
C TYR A 160 5.54 -3.81 -22.05
N ASP A 161 5.03 -2.73 -22.64
CA ASP A 161 3.83 -2.67 -23.49
C ASP A 161 3.86 -3.56 -24.75
N LYS A 162 5.05 -4.06 -25.12
CA LYS A 162 5.27 -4.95 -26.27
C LYS A 162 5.18 -6.44 -25.93
N VAL A 163 5.03 -6.79 -24.64
CA VAL A 163 5.03 -8.18 -24.18
C VAL A 163 3.67 -8.53 -23.56
N ASN A 164 2.99 -9.49 -24.18
CA ASN A 164 1.67 -9.94 -23.73
C ASN A 164 1.71 -11.11 -22.73
N ASP A 165 2.89 -11.69 -22.48
CA ASP A 165 3.08 -12.79 -21.53
C ASP A 165 3.53 -12.26 -20.17
N PHE A 166 2.66 -12.37 -19.18
CA PHE A 166 2.91 -11.92 -17.81
C PHE A 166 4.07 -12.64 -17.11
N ALA A 167 4.40 -13.87 -17.49
CA ALA A 167 5.58 -14.55 -16.97
C ALA A 167 6.87 -13.87 -17.48
N VAL A 168 6.91 -13.54 -18.77
CA VAL A 168 8.03 -12.83 -19.39
C VAL A 168 8.18 -11.44 -18.77
N LEU A 169 7.08 -10.72 -18.51
CA LEU A 169 7.13 -9.42 -17.81
C LEU A 169 7.84 -9.50 -16.44
N ARG A 170 7.55 -10.55 -15.67
CA ARG A 170 8.19 -10.78 -14.38
C ARG A 170 9.68 -11.11 -14.53
N GLU A 171 10.07 -11.75 -15.63
CA GLU A 171 11.46 -12.04 -15.94
C GLU A 171 12.22 -10.76 -16.35
N GLU A 172 11.66 -9.94 -17.23
CA GLU A 172 12.25 -8.66 -17.65
C GLU A 172 12.49 -7.73 -16.44
N LEU A 173 11.49 -7.59 -15.55
CA LEU A 173 11.65 -6.86 -14.29
C LEU A 173 12.85 -7.36 -13.47
N MET A 174 13.04 -8.67 -13.44
CA MET A 174 14.11 -9.31 -12.68
C MET A 174 15.47 -9.24 -13.38
N ILE A 175 15.51 -9.16 -14.70
CA ILE A 175 16.73 -8.94 -15.48
C ILE A 175 17.23 -7.52 -15.26
N GLU A 176 16.35 -6.53 -15.38
CA GLU A 176 16.72 -5.12 -15.32
C GLU A 176 16.92 -4.61 -13.89
N TYR A 177 16.03 -5.00 -12.98
CA TYR A 177 15.99 -4.45 -11.62
C TYR A 177 16.17 -5.50 -10.54
N GLY A 178 16.40 -6.78 -10.85
CA GLY A 178 16.52 -7.83 -9.84
C GLY A 178 17.84 -7.79 -9.06
N GLU A 179 17.80 -8.09 -7.76
CA GLU A 179 19.02 -8.44 -7.02
C GLU A 179 19.19 -9.97 -6.99
N THR A 180 20.41 -10.47 -6.75
CA THR A 180 20.60 -11.92 -6.60
C THR A 180 20.05 -12.42 -5.26
N LEU A 181 19.55 -13.66 -5.23
CA LEU A 181 19.14 -14.30 -3.97
C LEU A 181 20.29 -14.42 -2.96
N LYS A 182 21.54 -14.56 -3.45
CA LYS A 182 22.73 -14.60 -2.60
C LYS A 182 22.91 -13.26 -1.86
N SER A 183 22.82 -12.14 -2.58
CA SER A 183 22.86 -10.80 -2.01
C SER A 183 21.76 -10.61 -0.96
N LEU A 184 20.50 -10.89 -1.33
CA LEU A 184 19.37 -10.72 -0.43
C LEU A 184 19.51 -11.56 0.85
N ARG A 185 19.96 -12.82 0.74
CA ARG A 185 20.21 -13.67 1.90
C ARG A 185 21.31 -13.14 2.80
N GLN A 186 22.34 -12.53 2.23
CA GLN A 186 23.41 -11.90 3.00
C GLN A 186 22.85 -10.70 3.77
N ARG A 187 22.11 -9.81 3.11
CA ARG A 187 21.45 -8.66 3.73
C ARG A 187 20.53 -9.06 4.86
N ILE A 188 19.68 -10.07 4.67
CA ILE A 188 18.78 -10.59 5.73
C ILE A 188 19.54 -11.10 6.96
N LYS A 189 20.79 -11.56 6.80
CA LYS A 189 21.65 -11.98 7.92
C LYS A 189 22.32 -10.81 8.63
N THR A 190 22.65 -9.73 7.91
CA THR A 190 23.48 -8.64 8.42
C THR A 190 22.72 -7.37 8.76
N GLU A 191 21.55 -7.14 8.16
CA GLU A 191 20.71 -5.95 8.32
C GLU A 191 19.47 -6.29 9.16
N LYS A 192 19.26 -5.56 10.27
CA LYS A 192 18.13 -5.76 11.20
C LYS A 192 16.79 -5.56 10.49
N GLU A 193 16.74 -4.57 9.61
CA GLU A 193 15.60 -4.15 8.81
C GLU A 193 15.19 -5.27 7.85
N ALA A 194 16.14 -5.77 7.07
CA ALA A 194 15.90 -6.86 6.11
C ALA A 194 15.48 -8.15 6.83
N SER A 195 16.08 -8.46 7.99
CA SER A 195 15.69 -9.60 8.82
C SER A 195 14.25 -9.48 9.33
N THR A 196 13.86 -8.29 9.78
CA THR A 196 12.50 -8.00 10.27
C THR A 196 11.48 -8.14 9.17
N MET A 197 11.75 -7.54 7.99
CA MET A 197 10.90 -7.70 6.81
C MET A 197 10.75 -9.17 6.41
N TYR A 198 11.84 -9.94 6.38
CA TYR A 198 11.80 -11.36 6.06
C TYR A 198 10.94 -12.19 7.02
N LYS A 199 11.03 -11.93 8.33
CA LYS A 199 10.17 -12.60 9.32
C LYS A 199 8.70 -12.24 9.12
N GLY A 200 8.40 -10.95 8.90
CA GLY A 200 7.05 -10.47 8.63
C GLY A 200 6.45 -11.13 7.39
N ILE A 201 7.11 -11.02 6.24
CA ILE A 201 6.66 -11.64 4.99
C ILE A 201 6.54 -13.16 5.13
N THR A 202 7.47 -13.84 5.80
CA THR A 202 7.36 -15.28 6.05
C THR A 202 6.09 -15.65 6.82
N ARG A 203 5.71 -14.85 7.83
CA ARG A 203 4.48 -15.04 8.58
C ARG A 203 3.26 -14.82 7.69
N PHE A 204 3.22 -13.73 6.92
CA PHE A 204 2.13 -13.45 5.99
C PHE A 204 1.95 -14.57 4.95
N MET A 205 3.04 -15.04 4.33
CA MET A 205 3.00 -16.15 3.37
C MET A 205 2.49 -17.45 4.01
N LEU A 206 2.87 -17.73 5.26
CA LEU A 206 2.38 -18.91 5.98
C LEU A 206 0.87 -18.85 6.19
N GLU A 207 0.36 -17.71 6.67
CA GLU A 207 -1.07 -17.49 6.92
C GLU A 207 -1.89 -17.54 5.63
N ASP A 208 -1.38 -17.00 4.52
CA ASP A 208 -2.04 -17.11 3.23
C ASP A 208 -2.04 -18.55 2.72
N PHE A 209 -0.89 -19.22 2.77
CA PHE A 209 -0.77 -20.59 2.25
C PHE A 209 -1.58 -21.61 3.07
N SER A 210 -1.85 -21.36 4.35
CA SER A 210 -2.63 -22.29 5.17
C SER A 210 -4.09 -22.43 4.77
N GLY A 211 -4.64 -21.47 4.02
CA GLY A 211 -6.02 -21.53 3.51
C GLY A 211 -6.14 -21.85 2.03
N ILE A 212 -5.07 -22.35 1.40
CA ILE A 212 -5.08 -22.75 -0.02
C ILE A 212 -5.19 -24.27 -0.11
N GLU A 213 -6.15 -24.77 -0.89
CA GLU A 213 -6.41 -26.21 -1.05
C GLU A 213 -5.16 -27.00 -1.49
N LYS A 214 -4.34 -26.43 -2.37
CA LYS A 214 -3.05 -27.01 -2.81
C LYS A 214 -2.14 -27.42 -1.63
N PHE A 215 -2.26 -26.74 -0.50
CA PHE A 215 -1.45 -26.97 0.68
C PHE A 215 -2.21 -27.66 1.83
N SER A 216 -3.46 -28.09 1.63
CA SER A 216 -4.30 -28.69 2.68
C SER A 216 -3.68 -29.92 3.34
N GLN A 217 -2.87 -30.69 2.59
CA GLN A 217 -2.17 -31.88 3.08
C GLN A 217 -0.77 -31.59 3.65
N HIS A 218 -0.30 -30.35 3.63
CA HIS A 218 1.02 -30.02 4.18
C HIS A 218 0.96 -29.94 5.70
N SER A 219 1.96 -30.53 6.37
CA SER A 219 2.17 -30.24 7.80
C SER A 219 2.54 -28.77 8.00
N ARG A 220 2.30 -28.23 9.20
CA ARG A 220 2.69 -26.85 9.54
C ARG A 220 4.18 -26.58 9.28
N THR A 221 5.05 -27.55 9.55
CA THR A 221 6.49 -27.42 9.32
C THR A 221 6.87 -27.44 7.84
N ALA A 222 6.20 -28.26 7.03
CA ALA A 222 6.37 -28.27 5.58
C ALA A 222 5.89 -26.94 4.97
N LEU A 223 4.72 -26.46 5.38
CA LEU A 223 4.17 -25.18 4.94
C LEU A 223 5.08 -24.00 5.30
N GLN A 224 5.62 -24.00 6.52
CA GLN A 224 6.60 -23.01 6.98
C GLN A 224 7.85 -22.97 6.09
N LYS A 225 8.30 -24.12 5.57
CA LYS A 225 9.45 -24.19 4.65
C LYS A 225 9.10 -23.57 3.29
N VAL A 226 7.91 -23.86 2.76
CA VAL A 226 7.41 -23.27 1.51
C VAL A 226 7.27 -21.75 1.64
N ALA A 227 6.63 -21.29 2.73
CA ALA A 227 6.45 -19.86 3.02
C ALA A 227 7.79 -19.10 3.12
N LYS A 228 8.81 -19.69 3.78
CA LYS A 228 10.16 -19.11 3.85
C LYS A 228 10.79 -18.94 2.45
N THR A 229 10.65 -19.95 1.58
CA THR A 229 11.17 -19.86 0.21
C THR A 229 10.44 -18.80 -0.61
N ALA A 230 9.11 -18.73 -0.49
CA ALA A 230 8.30 -17.72 -1.15
C ALA A 230 8.65 -16.30 -0.66
N ALA A 231 8.87 -16.12 0.65
CA ALA A 231 9.21 -14.82 1.24
C ALA A 231 10.48 -14.20 0.65
N TYR A 232 11.53 -15.01 0.36
CA TYR A 232 12.71 -14.50 -0.34
C TYR A 232 12.35 -13.93 -1.71
N ARG A 233 11.48 -14.61 -2.47
CA ARG A 233 11.08 -14.17 -3.82
C ARG A 233 10.19 -12.94 -3.78
N VAL A 234 9.25 -12.86 -2.83
CA VAL A 234 8.42 -11.67 -2.61
C VAL A 234 9.30 -10.45 -2.33
N ILE A 235 10.26 -10.56 -1.40
CA ILE A 235 11.15 -9.43 -1.07
C ILE A 235 12.03 -9.05 -2.27
N GLN A 236 12.59 -10.05 -2.94
CA GLN A 236 13.42 -9.84 -4.13
C GLN A 236 12.67 -9.06 -5.21
N ARG A 237 11.45 -9.47 -5.52
CA ARG A 237 10.62 -8.80 -6.54
C ARG A 237 10.04 -7.47 -6.06
N SER A 238 9.71 -7.33 -4.78
CA SER A 238 9.31 -6.04 -4.20
C SER A 238 10.44 -5.00 -4.28
N ASN A 239 11.68 -5.42 -4.05
CA ASN A 239 12.84 -4.55 -4.22
C ASN A 239 13.08 -4.18 -5.69
N ALA A 240 12.89 -5.12 -6.63
CA ALA A 240 12.98 -4.85 -8.06
C ALA A 240 11.90 -3.85 -8.51
N TRP A 241 10.63 -4.09 -8.11
CA TRP A 241 9.52 -3.18 -8.36
C TRP A 241 9.76 -1.79 -7.76
N GLY A 242 10.32 -1.73 -6.55
CA GLY A 242 10.71 -0.47 -5.92
C GLY A 242 11.79 0.30 -6.70
N ARG A 243 12.77 -0.40 -7.28
CA ARG A 243 13.80 0.22 -8.12
C ARG A 243 13.24 0.73 -9.44
N LEU A 244 12.41 -0.06 -10.12
CA LEU A 244 11.71 0.37 -11.33
C LEU A 244 10.91 1.63 -11.05
N LEU A 245 10.10 1.65 -9.99
CA LEU A 245 9.26 2.81 -9.66
C LEU A 245 10.09 4.06 -9.30
N LYS A 246 11.28 3.89 -8.73
CA LYS A 246 12.21 5.00 -8.48
C LYS A 246 12.77 5.59 -9.78
N GLN A 247 12.90 4.78 -10.83
CA GLN A 247 13.33 5.22 -12.15
C GLN A 247 12.20 5.89 -12.93
N GLU A 248 11.03 5.26 -12.98
CA GLU A 248 9.88 5.73 -13.78
C GLU A 248 9.20 6.95 -13.14
N LEU A 249 9.20 7.04 -11.81
CA LEU A 249 8.48 8.09 -11.05
C LEU A 249 9.40 8.77 -10.01
N PRO A 250 10.53 9.37 -10.43
CA PRO A 250 11.60 9.80 -9.52
C PRO A 250 11.20 10.95 -8.59
N GLN A 251 10.32 11.85 -9.06
CA GLN A 251 9.86 13.01 -8.29
C GLN A 251 8.71 12.67 -7.33
N ALA A 252 8.03 11.54 -7.51
CA ALA A 252 6.89 11.20 -6.67
C ALA A 252 7.30 10.95 -5.21
N LEU A 253 6.39 11.27 -4.29
CA LEU A 253 6.50 10.88 -2.89
C LEU A 253 6.19 9.39 -2.75
N ARG A 254 7.09 8.66 -2.09
CA ARG A 254 7.01 7.21 -2.02
C ARG A 254 6.20 6.75 -0.81
N LEU A 255 4.92 6.48 -1.00
CA LEU A 255 4.10 5.86 0.04
C LEU A 255 4.40 4.36 0.16
N SER A 256 4.00 3.78 1.28
CA SER A 256 4.18 2.36 1.61
C SER A 256 3.05 1.89 2.52
N ILE A 257 2.62 0.63 2.36
CA ILE A 257 1.66 0.01 3.28
C ILE A 257 2.30 -0.62 4.51
N HIS A 258 3.63 -0.67 4.54
CA HIS A 258 4.40 -1.16 5.68
C HIS A 258 4.81 -0.01 6.58
N PRO A 259 4.82 -0.21 7.91
CA PRO A 259 5.36 0.79 8.83
C PRO A 259 6.81 1.11 8.48
N GLN A 260 7.19 2.37 8.66
CA GLN A 260 8.53 2.87 8.37
C GLN A 260 9.17 3.42 9.65
N TYR A 261 10.50 3.55 9.62
CA TYR A 261 11.20 4.32 10.65
C TYR A 261 10.82 5.80 10.57
N LEU A 262 11.11 6.54 11.64
CA LEU A 262 10.80 7.96 11.76
C LEU A 262 11.41 8.80 10.63
N VAL A 263 12.61 8.41 10.17
CA VAL A 263 13.30 8.91 8.99
C VAL A 263 13.43 7.76 7.98
N SER A 264 12.82 7.87 6.81
CA SER A 264 12.84 6.84 5.77
C SER A 264 12.60 7.44 4.40
N GLU A 265 13.16 6.86 3.33
CA GLU A 265 12.80 7.24 1.95
C GLU A 265 11.31 6.97 1.63
N LYS A 266 10.67 6.07 2.40
CA LYS A 266 9.28 5.67 2.22
C LYS A 266 8.44 6.22 3.36
N ILE A 267 7.20 6.61 3.05
CA ILE A 267 6.21 7.08 4.01
C ILE A 267 5.20 5.96 4.21
N GLY A 268 5.25 5.28 5.35
CA GLY A 268 4.24 4.27 5.69
C GLY A 268 2.90 4.97 5.95
N ILE A 269 1.82 4.62 5.26
CA ILE A 269 0.51 5.29 5.39
C ILE A 269 -0.56 4.32 5.92
N SER A 270 -1.47 4.82 6.74
CA SER A 270 -2.64 4.07 7.18
C SER A 270 -3.78 4.10 6.16
N LEU A 271 -4.23 2.91 5.75
CA LEU A 271 -5.30 2.77 4.76
C LEU A 271 -6.70 2.67 5.37
N VAL A 272 -6.84 2.12 6.59
CA VAL A 272 -8.16 1.93 7.23
C VAL A 272 -8.12 2.39 8.68
N SER A 273 -7.40 1.66 9.54
CA SER A 273 -7.23 1.99 10.96
C SER A 273 -5.78 2.23 11.31
N GLN A 274 -5.51 3.23 12.16
CA GLN A 274 -4.18 3.51 12.70
C GLN A 274 -3.75 2.47 13.76
N ASN A 275 -4.71 1.79 14.39
CA ASN A 275 -4.44 0.79 15.44
C ASN A 275 -3.97 -0.55 14.85
N ASP A 276 -4.24 -0.81 13.57
CA ASP A 276 -3.72 -1.97 12.84
C ASP A 276 -2.61 -1.57 11.89
N VAL A 277 -1.38 -1.85 12.31
CA VAL A 277 -0.16 -1.43 11.61
C VAL A 277 0.17 -2.32 10.41
N TRP A 278 -0.36 -3.55 10.36
CA TRP A 278 0.13 -4.59 9.46
C TRP A 278 -0.93 -5.14 8.51
N THR A 279 -2.20 -5.14 8.90
CA THR A 279 -3.27 -5.65 8.05
C THR A 279 -3.54 -4.68 6.91
N THR A 280 -3.80 -5.27 5.75
CA THR A 280 -4.16 -4.58 4.52
C THR A 280 -5.50 -5.11 4.03
N PRO A 281 -6.29 -4.29 3.32
CA PRO A 281 -7.64 -4.68 2.87
C PRO A 281 -7.68 -6.01 2.10
N TRP A 282 -6.65 -6.28 1.31
CA TRP A 282 -6.60 -7.48 0.49
C TRP A 282 -6.25 -8.77 1.24
N HIS A 283 -5.92 -8.68 2.53
CA HIS A 283 -5.68 -9.82 3.41
C HIS A 283 -6.74 -9.95 4.51
N SER A 284 -7.86 -9.25 4.39
CA SER A 284 -8.85 -9.13 5.45
C SER A 284 -10.25 -8.82 4.90
N VAL A 285 -11.20 -8.69 5.83
CA VAL A 285 -12.49 -8.05 5.62
C VAL A 285 -12.56 -6.78 6.46
N LEU A 286 -13.30 -5.80 5.96
CA LEU A 286 -13.66 -4.65 6.77
C LEU A 286 -14.78 -5.05 7.75
N VAL A 287 -14.61 -4.65 9.01
CA VAL A 287 -15.63 -4.75 10.06
C VAL A 287 -15.97 -3.35 10.52
N LYS A 288 -17.25 -3.01 10.46
CA LYS A 288 -17.81 -1.77 10.99
C LYS A 288 -18.46 -2.01 12.35
N ASP A 289 -18.09 -1.22 13.34
CA ASP A 289 -18.59 -1.25 14.71
C ASP A 289 -19.05 0.17 15.08
N GLY A 290 -20.32 0.49 14.86
CA GLY A 290 -20.80 1.88 14.85
C GLY A 290 -20.13 2.72 13.75
N ASP A 291 -19.41 3.76 14.14
CA ASP A 291 -18.62 4.62 13.24
C ASP A 291 -17.16 4.12 13.08
N GLU A 292 -16.73 3.15 13.90
CA GLU A 292 -15.39 2.60 13.81
C GLU A 292 -15.26 1.58 12.69
N HIS A 293 -14.14 1.63 11.98
CA HIS A 293 -13.81 0.73 10.88
C HIS A 293 -12.49 0.03 11.20
N SER A 294 -12.50 -1.30 11.15
CA SER A 294 -11.33 -2.13 11.42
C SER A 294 -11.14 -3.19 10.34
N LEU A 295 -9.94 -3.74 10.24
CA LEU A 295 -9.63 -4.87 9.38
C LEU A 295 -9.34 -6.09 10.23
N MET A 296 -9.89 -7.25 9.86
CA MET A 296 -9.53 -8.52 10.46
C MET A 296 -9.76 -9.68 9.48
N PRO A 297 -9.18 -10.87 9.72
CA PRO A 297 -9.52 -12.05 8.94
C PRO A 297 -11.03 -12.34 8.99
N ARG A 298 -11.61 -12.74 7.86
CA ARG A 298 -13.02 -13.15 7.76
C ARG A 298 -13.45 -14.11 8.86
N GLU A 299 -12.69 -15.18 9.09
CA GLU A 299 -12.98 -16.19 10.11
C GLU A 299 -13.08 -15.58 11.53
N GLN A 300 -12.26 -14.57 11.81
CA GLN A 300 -12.33 -13.84 13.08
C GLN A 300 -13.61 -13.00 13.18
N ALA A 301 -14.02 -12.32 12.10
CA ALA A 301 -15.27 -11.58 12.08
C ALA A 301 -16.49 -12.50 12.29
N GLU A 302 -16.47 -13.68 11.65
CA GLU A 302 -17.50 -14.72 11.83
C GLU A 302 -17.54 -15.24 13.29
N GLN A 303 -16.38 -15.50 13.90
CA GLN A 303 -16.27 -15.93 15.31
C GLN A 303 -16.78 -14.88 16.30
N LEU A 304 -16.62 -13.59 15.98
CA LEU A 304 -17.15 -12.49 16.78
C LEU A 304 -18.66 -12.27 16.60
N GLY A 305 -19.31 -13.05 15.74
CA GLY A 305 -20.74 -12.94 15.47
C GLY A 305 -21.11 -11.69 14.67
N CYS A 306 -20.16 -11.09 13.94
CA CYS A 306 -20.46 -10.01 13.02
C CYS A 306 -21.34 -10.53 11.87
N VAL A 307 -22.21 -9.67 11.36
CA VAL A 307 -23.16 -10.00 10.28
C VAL A 307 -22.59 -9.58 8.94
N LEU A 308 -22.61 -10.47 7.95
CA LEU A 308 -22.18 -10.17 6.59
C LEU A 308 -23.21 -9.28 5.89
N VAL A 309 -22.77 -8.14 5.40
CA VAL A 309 -23.57 -7.19 4.63
C VAL A 309 -23.36 -7.42 3.14
N PHE A 310 -24.47 -7.37 2.39
CA PHE A 310 -24.47 -7.43 0.92
C PHE A 310 -24.89 -6.08 0.35
N ILE A 311 -24.14 -5.61 -0.66
CA ILE A 311 -24.47 -4.41 -1.44
C ILE A 311 -24.60 -4.85 -2.89
N ASN A 312 -25.73 -4.55 -3.53
CA ASN A 312 -26.03 -4.93 -4.92
C ASN A 312 -25.82 -6.43 -5.19
N GLY A 313 -26.18 -7.29 -4.22
CA GLY A 313 -26.03 -8.74 -4.33
C GLY A 313 -24.60 -9.27 -4.14
N GLN A 314 -23.62 -8.42 -3.81
CA GLN A 314 -22.24 -8.83 -3.54
C GLN A 314 -21.89 -8.68 -2.06
N ALA A 315 -21.17 -9.66 -1.51
CA ALA A 315 -20.64 -9.59 -0.15
C ALA A 315 -19.69 -8.38 -0.04
N SER A 316 -19.92 -7.51 0.95
CA SER A 316 -19.27 -6.20 1.02
C SER A 316 -18.35 -6.05 2.23
N HIS A 317 -18.88 -6.28 3.43
CA HIS A 317 -18.17 -6.13 4.70
C HIS A 317 -18.98 -6.80 5.81
N TYR A 318 -18.42 -6.81 7.02
CA TYR A 318 -19.10 -7.26 8.23
C TYR A 318 -19.53 -6.06 9.09
N GLU A 319 -20.67 -6.17 9.76
CA GLU A 319 -21.12 -5.21 10.78
C GLU A 319 -21.27 -5.90 12.14
N ARG A 320 -20.80 -5.25 13.20
CA ARG A 320 -21.04 -5.70 14.57
C ARG A 320 -22.37 -5.12 15.05
N MET A 321 -23.31 -5.98 15.40
CA MET A 321 -24.60 -5.57 15.93
C MET A 321 -24.49 -5.40 17.44
N HIS A 322 -24.59 -4.16 17.94
CA HIS A 322 -24.86 -3.94 19.36
C HIS A 322 -26.32 -4.31 19.63
N ARG A 323 -26.57 -5.46 20.25
CA ARG A 323 -27.89 -5.72 20.83
C ARG A 323 -28.01 -4.83 22.07
N GLU A 324 -29.00 -3.95 22.11
CA GLU A 324 -29.40 -3.34 23.37
C GLU A 324 -29.74 -4.47 24.37
N PRO A 325 -29.37 -4.35 25.65
CA PRO A 325 -29.82 -5.31 26.65
C PRO A 325 -31.35 -5.30 26.63
N GLN A 326 -31.96 -6.47 26.43
CA GLN A 326 -33.40 -6.62 26.67
C GLN A 326 -33.62 -6.32 28.16
N LEU A 327 -34.27 -5.19 28.44
CA LEU A 327 -34.68 -4.74 29.77
C LEU A 327 -35.65 -5.71 30.42
#